data_AF-A0A1T8PDE7-F1
#
_entry.id   AF-A0A1T8PDE7-F1
#
_cell.length_a   1.000
_cell.length_b   1.000
_cell.length_c   1.000
_cell.angle_alpha   90.00
_cell.angle_beta   90.00
_cell.angle_gamma   90.00
#
_symmetry.space_group_name_H-M   'P 1'
#
loop_
_entity.id
_entity.type
_entity.pdbx_description
1 polymer ?
#
loop_
_entity_poly.entity_id
_entity_poly.type
_entity_poly.pdbx_seq_one_letter_code
_entity_poly.pdbx_strand_id
1 'polypeptide(L)'
;MSNSQPTVRDEARQRRRLSLDQAIDDVSNYFGVEGALIVEIGGEDFEIPARVMLDKEQQKRYKAYQDRFEQLDKEEVPRRNLLTGEILVHPKTGEVEMISRVKTPHAINDVVLEEPYETALAIVLWGEEKGGRYLAAGGPIGLITMTWNRMDYQFDEWKKEREKTDPKSDGSAASVADVQPGNSL
;
A
#
# COMPACT_ATOMS: atom_id res chain seq x y z
N MET A 1 -1.42 -5.85 55.56
CA MET A 1 -2.28 -6.43 54.51
C MET A 1 -2.03 -5.62 53.25
N SER A 2 -1.28 -6.17 52.30
CA SER A 2 -0.89 -5.48 51.07
C SER A 2 -2.00 -5.63 50.04
N ASN A 3 -2.73 -4.54 49.78
CA ASN A 3 -3.68 -4.47 48.67
C ASN A 3 -2.89 -4.18 47.39
N SER A 4 -2.40 -5.24 46.76
CA SER A 4 -1.83 -5.16 45.42
C SER A 4 -2.99 -4.96 44.43
N GLN A 5 -3.09 -3.76 43.83
CA GLN A 5 -3.98 -3.56 42.70
C GLN A 5 -3.60 -4.51 41.56
N PRO A 6 -4.58 -5.16 40.91
CA PRO A 6 -4.28 -6.05 39.80
C PRO A 6 -3.63 -5.24 38.68
N THR A 7 -2.45 -5.68 38.26
CA THR A 7 -1.78 -5.10 37.10
C THR A 7 -2.53 -5.55 35.84
N VAL A 8 -2.59 -4.68 34.84
CA VAL A 8 -3.26 -4.87 33.52
C VAL A 8 -2.91 -6.22 32.83
N ARG A 9 -1.85 -6.90 33.27
CA ARG A 9 -1.48 -8.25 32.82
C ARG A 9 -2.40 -9.38 33.28
N ASP A 10 -3.16 -9.20 34.36
CA ASP A 10 -4.05 -10.22 34.91
C ASP A 10 -5.47 -10.20 34.30
N GLU A 11 -5.83 -9.14 33.57
CA GLU A 11 -6.98 -9.14 32.65
C GLU A 11 -6.61 -9.84 31.34
N ALA A 12 -5.99 -11.02 31.46
CA ALA A 12 -5.62 -11.88 30.35
C ALA A 12 -6.86 -12.21 29.50
N ARG A 13 -7.03 -11.44 28.43
CA ARG A 13 -7.73 -11.78 27.19
C ARG A 13 -9.08 -12.48 27.42
N GLN A 14 -10.09 -11.75 27.89
CA GLN A 14 -11.42 -12.08 27.40
C GLN A 14 -11.35 -12.03 25.87
N ARG A 15 -11.66 -13.15 25.20
CA ARG A 15 -11.76 -13.20 23.74
C ARG A 15 -12.81 -12.17 23.33
N ARG A 16 -12.37 -11.00 22.88
CA ARG A 16 -13.26 -9.97 22.33
C ARG A 16 -13.84 -10.52 21.04
N ARG A 17 -15.17 -10.51 20.91
CA ARG A 17 -15.87 -10.82 19.66
C ARG A 17 -16.29 -9.50 19.04
N LEU A 18 -15.63 -9.15 17.94
CA LEU A 18 -15.90 -7.95 17.15
C LEU A 18 -16.49 -8.37 15.80
N SER A 19 -17.26 -7.50 15.15
CA SER A 19 -17.50 -7.61 13.70
C SER A 19 -16.20 -7.35 12.93
N LEU A 20 -16.17 -7.67 11.64
CA LEU A 20 -15.02 -7.38 10.78
C LEU A 20 -14.75 -5.86 10.75
N ASP A 21 -15.79 -5.06 10.51
CA ASP A 21 -15.69 -3.60 10.46
C ASP A 21 -15.16 -3.03 11.78
N GLN A 22 -15.66 -3.52 12.92
CA GLN A 22 -15.15 -3.14 14.24
C GLN A 22 -13.69 -3.52 14.45
N ALA A 23 -13.25 -4.66 13.91
CA ALA A 23 -11.86 -5.07 13.99
C ALA A 23 -10.96 -4.20 13.09
N ILE A 24 -11.44 -3.83 11.90
CA ILE A 24 -10.74 -2.90 11.00
C ILE A 24 -10.63 -1.53 11.66
N ASP A 25 -11.72 -1.01 12.25
CA ASP A 25 -11.72 0.27 12.96
C ASP A 25 -10.79 0.25 14.18
N ASP A 26 -10.84 -0.79 15.02
CA ASP A 26 -9.95 -0.95 16.17
C ASP A 26 -8.46 -0.89 15.74
N VAL A 27 -8.13 -1.60 14.66
CA VAL A 27 -6.77 -1.68 14.13
C VAL A 27 -6.35 -0.35 13.47
N SER A 28 -7.24 0.26 12.69
CA SER A 28 -7.05 1.56 12.04
C SER A 28 -6.75 2.65 13.08
N ASN A 29 -7.54 2.69 14.15
CA ASN A 29 -7.33 3.59 15.28
C ASN A 29 -5.99 3.36 15.98
N TYR A 30 -5.58 2.10 16.15
CA TYR A 30 -4.30 1.76 16.78
C TYR A 30 -3.10 2.23 15.95
N PHE A 31 -3.16 2.02 14.63
CA PHE A 31 -2.08 2.41 13.71
C PHE A 31 -2.17 3.88 13.26
N GLY A 32 -3.26 4.59 13.59
CA GLY A 32 -3.49 5.96 13.10
C GLY A 32 -3.61 6.04 11.58
N VAL A 33 -4.06 4.94 10.95
CA VAL A 33 -4.23 4.80 9.51
C VAL A 33 -5.71 4.63 9.21
N GLU A 34 -6.21 5.31 8.19
CA GLU A 34 -7.56 5.09 7.72
C GLU A 34 -7.70 3.70 7.08
N GLY A 35 -8.54 2.83 7.65
CA GLY A 35 -8.68 1.44 7.20
C GLY A 35 -9.37 1.29 5.85
N ALA A 36 -10.30 2.19 5.54
CA ALA A 36 -10.96 2.27 4.25
C ALA A 36 -11.58 3.66 4.04
N LEU A 37 -11.74 4.06 2.78
CA LEU A 37 -12.52 5.23 2.36
C LEU A 37 -13.73 4.74 1.56
N ILE A 38 -14.93 5.12 1.97
CA ILE A 38 -16.16 4.86 1.19
C ILE A 38 -16.49 6.10 0.37
N VAL A 39 -16.72 5.91 -0.93
CA VAL A 39 -17.11 6.96 -1.87
C VAL A 39 -18.45 6.59 -2.50
N GLU A 40 -19.44 7.45 -2.36
CA GLU A 40 -20.72 7.31 -3.05
C GLU A 40 -20.63 7.92 -4.46
N ILE A 41 -20.94 7.15 -5.49
CA ILE A 41 -21.05 7.64 -6.86
C ILE A 41 -22.33 7.07 -7.49
N GLY A 42 -23.23 7.95 -7.92
CA GLY A 42 -24.48 7.52 -8.56
C GLY A 42 -25.39 6.67 -7.67
N GLY A 43 -25.31 6.84 -6.33
CA GLY A 43 -26.08 6.08 -5.35
C GLY A 43 -25.55 4.68 -5.03
N GLU A 44 -24.35 4.32 -5.51
CA GLU A 44 -23.63 3.11 -5.11
C GLU A 44 -22.38 3.47 -4.33
N ASP A 45 -22.12 2.72 -3.25
CA ASP A 45 -20.96 2.89 -2.40
C ASP A 45 -19.77 2.06 -2.90
N PHE A 46 -18.61 2.73 -3.01
CA PHE A 46 -17.35 2.16 -3.44
C PHE A 46 -16.33 2.29 -2.32
N GLU A 47 -16.01 1.17 -1.67
CA GLU A 47 -15.02 1.12 -0.61
C GLU A 47 -13.60 0.94 -1.17
N ILE A 48 -12.70 1.82 -0.78
CA ILE A 48 -11.27 1.79 -1.08
C ILE A 48 -10.55 1.42 0.23
N PRO A 49 -10.29 0.13 0.49
CA PRO A 49 -9.55 -0.30 1.68
C PRO A 49 -8.09 0.12 1.59
N ALA A 50 -7.46 0.31 2.75
CA ALA A 50 -6.01 0.41 2.86
C ALA A 50 -5.38 -0.85 2.25
N ARG A 51 -4.24 -0.71 1.56
CA ARG A 51 -3.59 -1.83 0.85
C ARG A 51 -3.30 -3.02 1.77
N VAL A 52 -2.97 -2.75 3.03
CA VAL A 52 -2.71 -3.78 4.05
C VAL A 52 -3.96 -4.54 4.48
N MET A 53 -5.16 -4.02 4.19
CA MET A 53 -6.47 -4.59 4.52
C MET A 53 -7.15 -5.27 3.34
N LEU A 54 -6.50 -5.36 2.16
CA LEU A 54 -7.07 -6.05 1.01
C LEU A 54 -7.40 -7.50 1.36
N ASP A 55 -8.59 -7.96 0.99
CA ASP A 55 -9.00 -9.35 1.15
C ASP A 55 -8.21 -10.28 0.19
N LYS A 56 -8.38 -11.60 0.34
CA LYS A 56 -7.65 -12.59 -0.46
C LYS A 56 -7.86 -12.44 -1.97
N GLU A 57 -9.09 -12.15 -2.40
CA GLU A 57 -9.41 -12.02 -3.82
C GLU A 57 -8.91 -10.69 -4.39
N GLN A 58 -9.00 -9.61 -3.61
CA GLN A 58 -8.40 -8.33 -3.92
C GLN A 58 -6.88 -8.43 -4.01
N GLN A 59 -6.21 -9.10 -3.07
CA GLN A 59 -4.76 -9.35 -3.11
C GLN A 59 -4.35 -10.14 -4.35
N LYS A 60 -5.13 -11.17 -4.72
CA LYS A 60 -4.87 -11.95 -5.94
C LYS A 60 -4.97 -11.08 -7.18
N ARG A 61 -6.02 -10.26 -7.31
CA ARG A 61 -6.15 -9.32 -8.44
C ARG A 61 -5.06 -8.25 -8.43
N TYR A 62 -4.71 -7.75 -7.25
CA TYR A 62 -3.65 -6.74 -7.09
C TYR A 62 -2.29 -7.29 -7.49
N LYS A 63 -1.98 -8.54 -7.12
CA LYS A 63 -0.78 -9.21 -7.59
C LYS A 63 -0.78 -9.37 -9.11
N ALA A 64 -1.88 -9.85 -9.70
CA ALA A 64 -1.97 -9.98 -11.16
C ALA A 64 -1.82 -8.62 -11.87
N TYR A 65 -2.36 -7.55 -11.28
CA TYR A 65 -2.12 -6.18 -11.71
C TYR A 65 -0.62 -5.85 -11.65
N GLN A 66 0.04 -6.02 -10.50
CA GLN A 66 1.49 -5.77 -10.37
C GLN A 66 2.33 -6.56 -11.38
N ASP A 67 2.06 -7.85 -11.56
CA ASP A 67 2.76 -8.71 -12.52
C ASP A 67 2.57 -8.21 -13.97
N ARG A 68 1.41 -7.60 -14.28
CA ARG A 68 1.16 -6.93 -15.58
C ARG A 68 1.87 -5.58 -15.67
N PHE A 69 1.97 -4.81 -14.58
CA PHE A 69 2.72 -3.55 -14.56
C PHE A 69 4.19 -3.76 -14.90
N GLU A 70 4.78 -4.85 -14.38
CA GLU A 70 6.18 -5.16 -14.60
C GLU A 70 6.52 -5.44 -16.06
N GLN A 71 5.53 -5.91 -16.82
CA GLN A 71 5.61 -6.19 -18.26
C GLN A 71 5.49 -4.93 -19.13
N LEU A 72 5.09 -3.78 -18.56
CA LEU A 72 5.03 -2.54 -19.33
C LEU A 72 6.41 -2.18 -19.86
N ASP A 73 6.44 -1.71 -21.10
CA ASP A 73 7.65 -1.25 -21.74
C ASP A 73 8.25 -0.08 -20.96
N LYS A 74 9.56 -0.16 -20.77
CA LYS A 74 10.33 0.85 -20.06
C LYS A 74 11.33 1.50 -21.00
N GLU A 75 11.61 2.76 -20.75
CA GLU A 75 12.67 3.53 -21.38
C GLU A 75 13.67 3.99 -20.33
N GLU A 76 14.93 4.09 -20.73
CA GLU A 76 15.95 4.72 -19.90
C GLU A 76 15.95 6.22 -20.18
N VAL A 77 15.72 7.00 -19.13
CA VAL A 77 15.71 8.47 -19.20
C VAL A 77 16.69 9.06 -18.21
N PRO A 78 17.31 10.22 -18.53
CA PRO A 78 18.17 10.92 -17.58
C PRO A 78 17.40 11.27 -16.31
N ARG A 79 17.96 10.91 -15.16
CA ARG A 79 17.45 11.31 -13.85
C ARG A 79 17.57 12.82 -13.71
N ARG A 80 16.50 13.46 -13.24
CA ARG A 80 16.46 14.91 -13.03
C ARG A 80 16.23 15.23 -11.57
N ASN A 81 16.82 16.35 -11.12
CA ASN A 81 16.46 16.97 -9.86
C ASN A 81 14.98 17.40 -9.93
N LEU A 82 14.17 16.96 -8.97
CA LEU A 82 12.73 17.23 -8.95
C LEU A 82 12.39 18.73 -8.76
N LEU A 83 13.31 19.50 -8.17
CA LEU A 83 13.12 20.92 -7.89
C LEU A 83 13.69 21.82 -9.01
N THR A 84 14.89 21.50 -9.51
CA THR A 84 15.60 22.35 -10.49
C THR A 84 15.47 21.88 -11.93
N GLY A 85 15.08 20.62 -12.16
CA GLY A 85 14.98 20.01 -13.49
C GLY A 85 16.32 19.62 -14.12
N GLU A 86 17.44 19.93 -13.44
CA GLU A 86 18.80 19.63 -13.91
C GLU A 86 19.04 18.12 -13.97
N ILE A 87 19.79 17.68 -14.99
CA ILE A 87 20.19 16.28 -15.14
C ILE A 87 21.23 15.96 -14.07
N LEU A 88 20.99 14.86 -13.33
CA LEU A 88 21.91 14.39 -12.32
C LEU A 88 23.03 13.58 -12.97
N VAL A 89 24.25 13.84 -12.50
CA VAL A 89 25.45 13.11 -12.89
C VAL A 89 26.04 12.44 -11.67
N HIS A 90 26.58 11.24 -11.87
CA HIS A 90 27.17 10.47 -10.80
C HIS A 90 28.45 11.18 -10.30
N PRO A 91 28.56 11.47 -8.99
CA PRO A 91 29.58 12.38 -8.46
C PRO A 91 31.03 11.90 -8.62
N LYS A 92 31.25 10.60 -8.87
CA LYS A 92 32.61 10.04 -9.04
C LYS A 92 33.00 9.79 -10.50
N THR A 93 32.04 9.49 -11.37
CA THR A 93 32.31 9.12 -12.77
C THR A 93 31.98 10.25 -13.74
N GLY A 94 31.15 11.22 -13.33
CA GLY A 94 30.68 12.31 -14.19
C GLY A 94 29.66 11.88 -15.25
N GLU A 95 29.27 10.60 -15.26
CA GLU A 95 28.28 10.06 -16.18
C GLU A 95 26.86 10.46 -15.77
N VAL A 96 25.95 10.59 -16.75
CA VAL A 96 24.54 10.86 -16.49
C VAL A 96 23.92 9.68 -15.74
N GLU A 97 23.25 9.97 -14.62
CA GLU A 97 22.44 8.96 -13.94
C GLU A 97 21.19 8.69 -14.78
N MET A 98 21.04 7.46 -15.27
CA MET A 98 19.85 7.02 -15.98
C MET A 98 18.88 6.33 -15.01
N ILE A 99 17.58 6.50 -15.24
CA ILE A 99 16.53 5.76 -14.54
C ILE A 99 15.65 5.03 -15.56
N SER A 100 15.19 3.84 -15.19
CA SER A 100 14.14 3.15 -15.93
C SER A 100 12.79 3.78 -15.58
N ARG A 101 12.06 4.23 -16.59
CA ARG A 101 10.71 4.78 -16.48
C ARG A 101 9.79 4.02 -17.41
N VAL A 102 8.55 3.78 -16.99
CA VAL A 102 7.51 3.23 -17.87
C VAL A 102 7.22 4.21 -19.01
N LYS A 103 7.20 3.73 -20.26
CA LYS A 103 6.89 4.54 -21.44
C LYS A 103 5.45 5.07 -21.36
N THR A 104 5.22 6.27 -21.90
CA THR A 104 3.88 6.84 -22.09
C THR A 104 3.69 7.19 -23.57
N PRO A 105 2.63 6.70 -24.26
CA PRO A 105 1.55 5.86 -23.75
C PRO A 105 2.02 4.47 -23.29
N HIS A 106 1.30 3.87 -22.34
CA HIS A 106 1.62 2.55 -21.82
C HIS A 106 1.54 1.50 -22.93
N ALA A 107 2.58 0.67 -23.05
CA ALA A 107 2.68 -0.38 -24.05
C ALA A 107 3.29 -1.65 -23.44
N ILE A 108 3.03 -2.79 -24.07
CA ILE A 108 3.69 -4.07 -23.77
C ILE A 108 4.20 -4.62 -25.10
N ASN A 109 5.51 -4.89 -25.20
CA ASN A 109 6.16 -5.34 -26.44
C ASN A 109 5.87 -4.42 -27.62
N ASP A 110 5.94 -3.10 -27.39
CA ASP A 110 5.66 -2.00 -28.31
C ASP A 110 4.21 -1.97 -28.84
N VAL A 111 3.29 -2.74 -28.24
CA VAL A 111 1.85 -2.66 -28.50
C VAL A 111 1.19 -1.77 -27.45
N VAL A 112 0.67 -0.63 -27.88
CA VAL A 112 -0.01 0.35 -27.01
C VAL A 112 -1.27 -0.27 -26.40
N LEU A 113 -1.45 -0.06 -25.10
CA LEU A 113 -2.67 -0.46 -24.39
C LEU A 113 -3.83 0.48 -24.75
N GLU A 114 -4.97 -0.09 -25.15
CA GLU A 114 -6.18 0.68 -25.48
C GLU A 114 -6.78 1.39 -24.25
N GLU A 115 -6.78 0.72 -23.10
CA GLU A 115 -7.21 1.32 -21.84
C GLU A 115 -6.00 1.79 -21.02
N PRO A 116 -6.09 2.98 -20.38
CA PRO A 116 -5.10 3.40 -19.40
C PRO A 116 -4.94 2.30 -18.35
N TYR A 117 -3.71 1.86 -18.15
CA TYR A 117 -3.36 0.80 -17.20
C TYR A 117 -4.00 1.00 -15.81
N GLU A 118 -4.17 2.25 -15.41
CA GLU A 118 -4.79 2.68 -14.17
C GLU A 118 -6.25 2.19 -14.03
N THR A 119 -7.03 2.04 -15.11
CA THR A 119 -8.43 1.54 -15.03
C THR A 119 -8.53 0.18 -14.35
N ALA A 120 -7.46 -0.62 -14.41
CA ALA A 120 -7.39 -1.91 -13.74
C ALA A 120 -7.44 -1.83 -12.21
N LEU A 121 -7.15 -0.68 -11.58
CA LEU A 121 -7.26 -0.53 -10.13
C LEU A 121 -8.70 -0.62 -9.62
N ALA A 122 -9.68 -0.13 -10.39
CA ALA A 122 -11.09 -0.31 -10.04
C ALA A 122 -11.48 -1.80 -10.08
N ILE A 123 -10.95 -2.54 -11.05
CA ILE A 123 -11.15 -4.00 -11.17
C ILE A 123 -10.44 -4.75 -10.03
N VAL A 124 -9.26 -4.30 -9.60
CA VAL A 124 -8.57 -4.86 -8.43
C VAL A 124 -9.48 -4.79 -7.21
N LEU A 125 -10.06 -3.62 -6.94
CA LEU A 125 -10.88 -3.41 -5.74
C LEU A 125 -12.21 -4.14 -5.80
N TRP A 126 -12.93 -4.05 -6.92
CA TRP A 126 -14.34 -4.41 -6.98
C TRP A 126 -14.70 -5.48 -8.04
N GLY A 127 -13.72 -5.98 -8.79
CA GLY A 127 -13.94 -6.88 -9.92
C GLY A 127 -14.49 -6.15 -11.15
N GLU A 128 -14.72 -6.90 -12.23
CA GLU A 128 -15.10 -6.33 -13.54
C GLU A 128 -16.46 -5.62 -13.50
N GLU A 129 -17.46 -6.23 -12.86
CA GLU A 129 -18.82 -5.72 -12.89
C GLU A 129 -18.97 -4.40 -12.11
N LYS A 130 -18.57 -4.40 -10.84
CA LYS A 130 -18.65 -3.21 -9.98
C LYS A 130 -17.58 -2.18 -10.34
N GLY A 131 -16.37 -2.61 -10.72
CA GLY A 131 -15.33 -1.73 -11.25
C GLY A 131 -15.76 -1.03 -12.54
N GLY A 132 -16.45 -1.76 -13.43
CA GLY A 132 -17.03 -1.20 -14.65
C GLY A 132 -18.10 -0.14 -14.34
N ARG A 133 -18.95 -0.36 -13.32
CA ARG A 133 -19.92 0.66 -12.86
C ARG A 133 -19.24 1.90 -12.29
N TYR A 134 -18.18 1.75 -11.50
CA TYR A 134 -17.39 2.89 -11.01
C TYR A 134 -16.87 3.74 -12.16
N LEU A 135 -16.25 3.10 -13.17
CA LEU A 135 -15.70 3.76 -14.34
C LEU A 135 -16.80 4.44 -15.18
N ALA A 136 -17.91 3.74 -15.43
CA ALA A 136 -19.03 4.27 -16.20
C ALA A 136 -19.71 5.46 -15.50
N ALA A 137 -19.70 5.48 -14.15
CA ALA A 137 -20.20 6.60 -13.36
C ALA A 137 -19.22 7.79 -13.27
N GLY A 138 -18.07 7.73 -13.96
CA GLY A 138 -17.07 8.80 -13.98
C GLY A 138 -16.10 8.78 -12.80
N GLY A 139 -15.99 7.64 -12.10
CA GLY A 139 -15.09 7.45 -10.98
C GLY A 139 -13.62 7.69 -11.37
N PRO A 140 -12.93 8.68 -10.77
CA PRO A 140 -11.57 9.01 -11.16
C PRO A 140 -10.57 8.02 -10.55
N ILE A 141 -9.83 7.28 -11.37
CA ILE A 141 -8.80 6.36 -10.88
C ILE A 141 -7.71 7.05 -10.04
N GLY A 142 -7.41 8.32 -10.35
CA GLY A 142 -6.50 9.13 -9.54
C GLY A 142 -6.92 9.18 -8.06
N LEU A 143 -8.22 9.10 -7.76
CA LEU A 143 -8.72 9.03 -6.39
C LEU A 143 -8.25 7.76 -5.68
N ILE A 144 -8.34 6.59 -6.32
CA ILE A 144 -7.86 5.32 -5.74
C ILE A 144 -6.36 5.43 -5.42
N THR A 145 -5.58 5.94 -6.37
CA THR A 145 -4.12 6.07 -6.21
C THR A 145 -3.76 7.06 -5.11
N MET A 146 -4.41 8.22 -5.04
CA MET A 146 -4.14 9.23 -4.02
C MET A 146 -4.59 8.78 -2.63
N THR A 147 -5.72 8.09 -2.52
CA THR A 147 -6.20 7.52 -1.25
C THR A 147 -5.21 6.50 -0.72
N TRP A 148 -4.72 5.58 -1.56
CA TRP A 148 -3.69 4.63 -1.14
C TRP A 148 -2.38 5.31 -0.75
N ASN A 149 -1.90 6.29 -1.52
CA ASN A 149 -0.68 7.01 -1.17
C ASN A 149 -0.83 7.75 0.19
N ARG A 150 -2.02 8.29 0.49
CA ARG A 150 -2.32 8.90 1.78
C ARG A 150 -2.27 7.87 2.92
N MET A 151 -2.94 6.73 2.75
CA MET A 151 -2.98 5.66 3.76
C MET A 151 -1.58 5.05 4.00
N ASP A 152 -0.81 4.82 2.94
CA ASP A 152 0.56 4.32 3.03
C ASP A 152 1.48 5.32 3.74
N TYR A 153 1.35 6.62 3.45
CA TYR A 153 2.08 7.68 4.14
C TYR A 153 1.75 7.70 5.65
N GLN A 154 0.47 7.61 6.03
CA GLN A 154 0.06 7.55 7.44
C GLN A 154 0.69 6.35 8.15
N PHE A 155 0.71 5.19 7.48
CA PHE A 155 1.30 3.97 8.04
C PHE A 155 2.81 4.09 8.21
N ASP A 156 3.50 4.67 7.23
CA ASP A 156 4.95 4.85 7.29
C ASP A 156 5.36 5.90 8.33
N GLU A 157 4.59 6.97 8.51
CA GLU A 157 4.81 7.93 9.61
C GLU A 157 4.61 7.25 10.98
N TRP A 158 3.56 6.45 11.13
CA TRP A 158 3.35 5.67 12.35
C TRP A 158 4.55 4.75 12.65
N LYS A 159 5.08 4.04 11.64
CA LYS A 159 6.27 3.19 11.82
C LYS A 159 7.47 3.99 12.30
N LYS A 160 7.76 5.14 11.67
CA LYS A 160 8.89 6.00 12.04
C LYS A 160 8.75 6.51 13.47
N GLU A 161 7.56 6.90 13.91
CA GLU A 161 7.33 7.33 15.29
C GLU A 161 7.51 6.19 16.29
N ARG A 162 7.13 4.96 15.93
CA ARG A 162 7.37 3.77 16.76
C ARG A 162 8.84 3.40 16.84
N GLU A 163 9.58 3.49 15.73
CA GLU A 163 11.02 3.28 15.71
C GLU A 163 11.77 4.28 16.59
N LYS A 164 11.34 5.55 16.63
CA LYS A 164 11.92 6.58 17.52
C LYS A 164 11.62 6.34 19.00
N THR A 165 10.52 5.64 19.31
CA THR A 165 10.03 5.45 20.68
C THR A 165 10.28 4.05 21.23
N ASP A 166 10.86 3.13 20.45
CA ASP A 166 11.26 1.79 20.90
C ASP A 166 12.64 1.85 21.62
N PRO A 167 12.72 1.60 22.94
CA PRO A 167 13.97 1.65 23.70
C PRO A 167 14.98 0.52 23.40
N LYS A 168 14.80 -0.26 22.32
CA LYS A 168 15.67 -1.41 22.01
C LYS A 168 16.98 -1.07 21.28
N SER A 169 17.64 0.01 21.67
CA SER A 169 19.03 0.28 21.27
C SER A 169 19.89 0.72 22.45
N ASP A 170 19.88 -0.06 23.53
CA ASP A 170 21.03 -0.15 24.43
C ASP A 170 21.20 -1.61 24.88
N GLY A 171 22.05 -2.32 24.15
CA GLY A 171 22.78 -3.51 24.58
C GLY A 171 21.97 -4.75 25.01
N SER A 172 21.79 -5.71 24.11
CA SER A 172 22.14 -7.13 24.36
C SER A 172 21.94 -7.96 23.09
N ALA A 173 23.05 -8.51 22.60
CA ALA A 173 23.06 -9.56 21.60
C ALA A 173 22.47 -10.85 22.19
N ALA A 174 21.43 -11.39 21.55
CA ALA A 174 21.17 -12.82 21.48
C ALA A 174 20.23 -13.09 20.29
N SER A 175 20.74 -13.90 19.37
CA SER A 175 20.12 -14.42 18.16
C SER A 175 18.66 -14.86 18.33
N VAL A 176 17.75 -14.26 17.55
CA VAL A 176 16.49 -14.89 17.14
C VAL A 176 16.58 -15.14 15.64
N ALA A 177 16.61 -16.43 15.30
CA ALA A 177 16.72 -16.94 13.95
C ALA A 177 15.61 -16.38 13.05
N ASP A 178 15.99 -16.08 11.81
CA ASP A 178 15.11 -15.78 10.69
C ASP A 178 14.00 -16.83 10.57
N VAL A 179 12.76 -16.44 10.89
CA VAL A 179 11.59 -17.18 10.45
C VAL A 179 11.24 -16.66 9.06
N GLN A 180 11.80 -17.28 8.03
CA GLN A 180 11.30 -17.14 6.67
C GLN A 180 9.86 -17.68 6.62
N PRO A 181 8.88 -16.93 6.08
CA PRO A 181 7.58 -17.51 5.74
C PRO A 181 7.80 -18.52 4.60
N GLY A 182 7.44 -19.77 4.91
CA GLY A 182 7.82 -20.95 4.14
C GLY A 182 7.34 -20.96 2.69
N ASN A 183 8.27 -21.32 1.81
CA ASN A 183 7.97 -22.10 0.63
C ASN A 183 7.48 -23.49 1.07
N SER A 184 6.41 -23.98 0.47
CA SER A 184 6.13 -25.42 0.43
C SER A 184 5.50 -25.74 -0.93
N LEU A 185 6.37 -26.35 -1.75
CA LEU A 185 6.19 -27.39 -2.77
C LEU A 185 4.92 -27.36 -3.64
#